data_AF-A0A953YW86-F1
#
_entry.id   AF-A0A953YW86-F1
#
_cell.length_a   1.000
_cell.length_b   1.000
_cell.length_c   1.000
_cell.angle_alpha   90.00
_cell.angle_beta   90.00
_cell.angle_gamma   90.00
#
_symmetry.space_group_name_H-M   'P 1'
#
loop_
_entity.id
_entity.type
_entity.pdbx_description
1 polymer ?
#
loop_
_entity_poly.entity_id
_entity_poly.type
_entity_poly.pdbx_seq_one_letter_code
_entity_poly.pdbx_strand_id
1 'polypeptide(L)' 'MKVLGSLAIALLTAMVFASSLSAVAPGDQGPNFKFDKSWNIEEGVTELDQYRGKIVMIEAWATW' A
#
# COMPACT_ATOMS: atom_id res chain seq x y z
N MET A 1 -34.58 -10.28 30.39
CA MET A 1 -34.39 -9.23 29.36
C MET A 1 -33.10 -8.45 29.61
N LYS A 2 -31.93 -8.98 29.24
CA LYS A 2 -30.63 -8.24 29.30
C LYS A 2 -29.75 -8.47 28.06
N VAL A 3 -30.16 -9.38 27.18
CA VAL A 3 -29.32 -9.90 26.09
C VAL A 3 -29.50 -9.12 24.78
N LEU A 4 -30.64 -8.44 24.58
CA LEU A 4 -30.91 -7.70 23.34
C LEU A 4 -30.05 -6.44 23.15
N GLY A 5 -29.70 -5.74 24.23
CA GLY A 5 -28.91 -4.50 24.15
C GLY A 5 -27.46 -4.71 23.73
N SER A 6 -26.83 -5.79 24.21
CA SER A 6 -25.45 -6.14 23.82
C SER A 6 -25.32 -6.59 22.38
N LEU A 7 -26.37 -7.24 21.83
CA LEU A 7 -26.36 -7.68 20.43
C LEU A 7 -26.38 -6.48 19.47
N ALA A 8 -27.20 -5.47 19.76
CA ALA A 8 -27.30 -4.28 18.93
C ALA A 8 -25.99 -3.47 18.89
N ILE A 9 -25.31 -3.35 20.04
CA ILE A 9 -24.02 -2.66 20.13
C ILE A 9 -22.94 -3.45 19.38
N ALA A 10 -22.88 -4.78 19.57
CA ALA A 10 -21.93 -5.63 18.85
C ALA A 10 -22.13 -5.58 17.33
N LEU A 11 -23.38 -5.53 16.86
CA LEU A 11 -23.72 -5.45 15.45
C LEU A 11 -23.33 -4.09 14.85
N LEU A 12 -23.53 -2.99 15.60
CA LEU A 12 -23.14 -1.65 15.16
C LEU A 12 -21.62 -1.50 15.08
N THR A 13 -20.88 -2.09 16.03
CA THR A 13 -19.40 -2.11 16.01
C THR A 13 -18.88 -2.92 14.82
N ALA A 14 -19.48 -4.08 14.51
CA ALA A 14 -19.08 -4.90 13.36
C ALA A 14 -19.27 -4.18 12.00
N MET A 15 -20.29 -3.34 11.87
CA MET A 15 -20.55 -2.61 10.62
C MET A 15 -19.57 -1.47 10.36
N VAL A 16 -18.98 -0.86 11.39
CA VAL A 16 -18.00 0.24 11.23
C VAL A 16 -16.63 -0.25 10.73
N PHE A 17 -16.28 -1.51 10.97
CA PHE A 17 -15.04 -2.12 10.46
C PHE A 17 -15.22 -2.84 9.12
N ALA A 18 -16.45 -2.93 8.60
CA ALA A 18 -16.78 -3.64 7.37
C ALA A 18 -16.63 -2.80 6.10
N SER A 19 -16.18 -1.54 6.20
CA SER A 19 -15.67 -0.79 5.05
C SER A 19 -14.40 -1.47 4.56
N SER A 20 -14.59 -2.52 3.74
CA SER A 20 -13.54 -3.15 2.98
C SER A 20 -12.91 -2.08 2.11
N LEU A 21 -11.76 -1.56 2.53
CA LEU A 21 -10.82 -0.95 1.61
C LEU A 21 -10.63 -1.99 0.51
N SER A 22 -11.13 -1.74 -0.70
CA SER A 22 -10.96 -2.66 -1.82
C SER A 22 -9.48 -2.97 -1.93
N ALA A 23 -9.10 -4.16 -1.47
CA ALA A 23 -7.73 -4.63 -1.57
C ALA A 23 -7.50 -4.83 -3.05
N VAL A 24 -6.82 -3.87 -3.69
CA VAL A 24 -6.27 -4.08 -5.02
C VAL A 24 -5.41 -5.31 -4.88
N ALA A 25 -5.78 -6.38 -5.60
CA ALA A 25 -4.97 -7.59 -5.60
C ALA A 25 -3.54 -7.21 -5.98
N PRO A 26 -2.52 -7.72 -5.26
CA PRO A 26 -1.14 -7.48 -5.66
C PRO A 26 -0.96 -7.83 -7.14
N GLY A 27 -0.45 -6.88 -7.92
CA GLY A 27 -0.09 -7.14 -9.31
C GLY A 27 1.15 -8.02 -9.40
N ASP A 28 1.58 -8.29 -10.63
CA ASP A 28 2.84 -8.98 -10.88
C ASP A 28 4.04 -8.21 -10.33
N GLN A 29 5.11 -8.93 -10.05
CA GLN A 29 6.38 -8.33 -9.65
C GLN A 29 6.89 -7.42 -10.78
N GLY A 30 7.12 -6.14 -10.47
CA GLY A 30 7.73 -5.19 -11.40
C GLY A 30 9.17 -5.60 -11.77
N PRO A 31 9.64 -5.25 -12.98
CA PRO A 31 10.98 -5.59 -13.44
C PRO A 31 12.05 -4.90 -12.58
N ASN A 32 13.19 -5.56 -12.38
CA ASN A 32 14.36 -4.88 -11.82
C ASN A 32 15.01 -4.01 -12.91
N PHE A 33 14.75 -2.70 -12.85
CA PHE A 33 15.37 -1.74 -13.76
C PHE A 33 16.48 -0.96 -13.05
N LYS A 34 17.51 -0.63 -13.84
CA LYS A 34 18.58 0.27 -13.42
C LYS A 34 18.17 1.71 -13.69
N PHE A 35 18.63 2.61 -12.85
CA PHE A 35 18.38 4.03 -12.99
C PHE A 35 19.60 4.83 -12.54
N ASP A 36 19.77 5.98 -13.19
CA ASP A 36 20.73 6.99 -12.75
C ASP A 36 20.20 7.74 -11.53
N LYS A 37 21.07 8.52 -10.89
CA LYS A 37 20.70 9.35 -9.74
C LYS A 37 19.55 10.29 -10.10
N SER A 38 18.47 10.22 -9.34
CA SER A 38 17.31 11.12 -9.41
C SER A 38 17.26 11.99 -8.16
N TRP A 39 16.35 12.97 -8.15
CA TRP A 39 16.19 13.97 -7.11
C TRP A 39 15.81 13.37 -5.73
N ASN A 40 15.26 12.15 -5.69
CA ASN A 40 14.79 11.49 -4.47
C ASN A 40 15.33 10.05 -4.28
N ILE A 41 16.56 9.78 -4.72
CA ILE A 41 17.18 8.45 -4.60
C ILE A 41 18.24 8.44 -3.50
N GLU A 42 18.20 7.41 -2.64
CA GLU A 42 19.21 7.17 -1.61
C GLU A 42 20.61 7.01 -2.24
N GLU A 43 21.65 7.54 -1.60
CA GLU A 43 23.01 7.48 -2.13
C GLU A 43 23.49 6.03 -2.28
N GLY A 44 24.07 5.70 -3.45
CA GLY A 44 24.56 4.36 -3.78
C GLY A 44 23.50 3.40 -4.33
N VAL A 45 22.22 3.81 -4.37
CA VAL A 45 21.15 3.01 -4.96
C VAL A 45 21.06 3.25 -6.47
N THR A 46 21.10 2.16 -7.24
CA THR A 46 21.16 2.17 -8.71
C THR A 46 20.17 1.18 -9.38
N GLU A 47 19.46 0.37 -8.60
CA GLU A 47 18.46 -0.58 -9.10
C GLU A 47 17.27 -0.77 -8.15
N LEU A 48 16.12 -1.19 -8.69
CA LEU A 48 14.86 -1.29 -7.92
C LEU A 48 14.92 -2.37 -6.83
N ASP A 49 15.65 -3.47 -7.09
CA ASP A 49 15.80 -4.58 -6.15
C ASP A 49 16.43 -4.18 -4.81
N GLN A 50 17.18 -3.07 -4.79
CA GLN A 50 17.74 -2.53 -3.54
C GLN A 50 16.66 -1.95 -2.60
N TYR A 51 15.43 -1.74 -3.09
CA TYR A 51 14.28 -1.31 -2.28
C TYR A 51 13.34 -2.45 -1.85
N ARG A 52 13.73 -3.73 -2.03
CA ARG A 52 12.88 -4.87 -1.60
C ARG A 52 12.54 -4.76 -0.11
N GLY A 53 11.26 -4.98 0.21
CA GLY A 53 10.74 -4.84 1.58
C GLY A 53 10.34 -3.40 1.96
N LYS A 54 10.55 -2.41 1.09
CA LYS A 54 10.05 -1.04 1.26
C LYS A 54 8.82 -0.81 0.37
N ILE A 55 7.95 0.11 0.78
CA ILE A 55 6.94 0.70 -0.11
C ILE A 55 7.64 1.81 -0.90
N VAL A 56 7.55 1.74 -2.23
CA VAL A 56 8.20 2.70 -3.14
C VAL A 56 7.16 3.28 -4.08
N MET A 57 7.22 4.59 -4.28
CA MET A 57 6.46 5.28 -5.32
C MET A 57 7.39 5.52 -6.51
N ILE A 58 7.03 5.00 -7.68
CA ILE A 58 7.76 5.25 -8.93
C ILE A 58 7.12 6.44 -9.62
N GLU A 59 7.88 7.51 -9.78
CA GLU A 59 7.48 8.69 -10.52
C GLU A 59 8.09 8.66 -11.92
N ALA A 60 7.25 8.52 -12.95
CA ALA A 60 7.66 8.60 -14.35
C ALA A 60 7.21 9.93 -14.94
N TRP A 61 8.16 10.76 -15.40
CA TRP A 61 7.89 12.09 -15.93
C TRP A 61 8.88 12.46 -17.04
N ALA A 62 8.52 13.49 -17.82
CA ALA A 62 9.32 14.04 -18.92
C ALA A 62 9.09 15.55 -19.05
N THR A 63 10.09 16.31 -19.50
CA THR A 63 10.00 17.77 -19.72
C THR A 63 9.47 18.17 -21.08
N TRP A 64 9.30 17.22 -22.00
CA TRP A 64 9.02 17.46 -23.42
C TRP A 64 7.55 17.20 -23.78
#